data_AF-A0A8H7SIM4-F1
#
_entry.id   AF-A0A8H7SIM4-F1
#
_cell.length_a   1.000
_cell.length_b   1.000
_cell.length_c   1.000
_cell.angle_alpha   90.00
_cell.angle_beta   90.00
_cell.angle_gamma   90.00
#
_symmetry.space_group_name_H-M   'P 1'
#
loop_
_entity.id
_entity.type
_entity.pdbx_description
1 polymer ?
#
loop_
_entity_poly.entity_id
_entity_poly.type
_entity_poly.pdbx_seq_one_letter_code
_entity_poly.pdbx_strand_id
1 'polypeptide(L)'
;MSARAWIDSKKPLLSSRSTPAPTLQQQQQQQQQQQHIQQQQLHTGDRVQINSLHGIIRFIGTTKFKSGTWAGIELDCVGLGKNDGSVDGQRYFICPPNTGLFILANKVLKQQHHTPVYNRPLTPHRSNSSKLSSPLRVLPPLPKKVILSEDNELLLLKKRIDALEAENKMLKQVNQSSNNRIQFLEQTVIEVKKAGMDSIEILESMVTSERSKVKELQLEQNDLRLAGLEAIESYESTLNQLQSDNKKSQQSHHQQVQLFLQDINVLENVLQNKMDKQVDLVESLKRERQNNSGHL
;
A
#
# COMPACT_ATOMS: atom_id res chain seq x y z
N MET A 1 50.00 5.64 -3.74
CA MET A 1 49.96 5.84 -2.28
C MET A 1 48.70 6.64 -1.96
N SER A 2 47.72 6.03 -1.31
CA SER A 2 46.34 6.57 -1.18
C SER A 2 46.06 7.09 0.23
N ALA A 3 45.37 8.23 0.29
CA ALA A 3 45.03 9.01 1.48
C ALA A 3 44.04 8.30 2.40
N ARG A 4 44.53 7.37 3.24
CA ARG A 4 43.71 6.67 4.23
C ARG A 4 44.36 6.47 5.61
N ALA A 5 45.47 7.14 5.90
CA ALA A 5 46.26 6.90 7.12
C ALA A 5 46.42 8.12 8.03
N TRP A 6 45.49 9.08 8.01
CA TRP A 6 45.56 10.26 8.89
C TRP A 6 44.15 10.71 9.29
N ILE A 7 43.57 10.04 10.28
CA ILE A 7 42.59 10.50 11.29
C ILE A 7 42.23 9.23 12.08
N ASP A 8 43.06 8.84 13.04
CA ASP A 8 42.62 7.90 14.09
C ASP A 8 43.31 8.15 15.43
N SER A 9 43.44 9.43 15.80
CA SER A 9 43.88 9.80 17.14
C SER A 9 43.09 11.03 17.57
N LYS A 10 42.20 10.81 18.55
CA LYS A 10 41.21 11.71 19.16
C LYS A 10 39.75 11.49 18.72
N LYS A 11 39.15 10.40 19.20
CA LYS A 11 37.73 10.40 19.61
C LYS A 11 37.65 10.18 21.13
N PRO A 12 36.92 11.02 21.86
CA PRO A 12 36.69 10.79 23.29
C PRO A 12 35.78 9.57 23.49
N LEU A 13 36.11 8.77 24.51
CA LEU A 13 35.29 7.66 24.99
C LEU A 13 33.93 8.21 25.47
N LEU A 14 32.89 8.06 24.65
CA LEU A 14 31.52 8.23 25.10
C LEU A 14 31.11 6.96 25.85
N SER A 15 30.91 7.13 27.16
CA SER A 15 30.41 6.13 28.10
C SER A 15 29.19 5.39 27.55
N SER A 16 29.24 4.07 27.58
CA SER A 16 28.07 3.20 27.47
C SER A 16 27.04 3.61 28.53
N ARG A 17 25.98 4.28 28.09
CA ARG A 17 24.84 4.60 28.94
C ARG A 17 24.05 3.30 29.13
N SER A 18 24.40 2.55 30.17
CA SER A 18 23.65 1.39 30.65
C SER A 18 22.20 1.82 30.84
N THR A 19 21.27 1.17 30.14
CA THR A 19 19.85 1.26 30.47
C THR A 19 19.67 0.75 31.90
N PRO A 20 18.99 1.50 32.80
CA PRO A 20 18.76 1.03 34.15
C PRO A 20 17.96 -0.28 34.09
N ALA A 21 18.35 -1.24 34.92
CA ALA A 21 17.62 -2.49 35.05
C ALA A 21 16.15 -2.21 35.42
N PRO A 22 15.18 -2.90 34.79
CA PRO A 22 13.77 -2.67 35.07
C PRO A 22 13.47 -2.93 36.54
N THR A 23 12.80 -1.98 37.18
CA THR A 23 12.41 -2.05 38.60
C THR A 23 11.54 -3.29 38.87
N LEU A 24 11.56 -3.83 40.08
CA LEU A 24 10.71 -4.96 40.51
C LEU A 24 9.22 -4.79 40.14
N GLN A 25 8.70 -3.55 40.16
CA GLN A 25 7.35 -3.23 39.67
C GLN A 25 7.18 -3.42 38.15
N GLN A 26 8.19 -3.07 37.34
CA GLN A 26 8.16 -3.29 35.89
C GLN A 26 8.31 -4.77 35.54
N GLN A 27 9.11 -5.53 36.29
CA GLN A 27 9.19 -6.99 36.14
C GLN A 27 7.87 -7.68 36.52
N GLN A 28 7.21 -7.26 37.59
CA GLN A 28 5.89 -7.78 37.97
C GLN A 28 4.81 -7.46 36.93
N GLN A 29 4.79 -6.24 36.35
CA GLN A 29 3.86 -5.91 35.27
C GLN A 29 4.11 -6.73 34.00
N GLN A 30 5.37 -6.99 33.64
CA GLN A 30 5.69 -7.83 32.49
C GLN A 30 5.29 -9.31 32.72
N GLN A 31 5.49 -9.84 33.94
CA GLN A 31 5.03 -11.19 34.29
C GLN A 31 3.50 -11.30 34.31
N GLN A 32 2.79 -10.31 34.83
CA GLN A 32 1.31 -10.28 34.79
C GLN A 32 0.77 -10.18 33.35
N GLN A 33 1.40 -9.39 32.48
CA GLN A 33 1.05 -9.34 31.06
C GLN A 33 1.30 -10.67 30.34
N GLN A 34 2.38 -11.39 30.67
CA GLN A 34 2.63 -12.73 30.13
C GLN A 34 1.63 -13.78 30.64
N GLN A 35 1.22 -13.70 31.91
CA GLN A 35 0.18 -14.58 32.47
C GLN A 35 -1.20 -14.32 31.85
N HIS A 36 -1.56 -13.08 31.55
CA HIS A 36 -2.83 -12.75 30.89
C HIS A 36 -2.89 -13.24 29.43
N ILE A 37 -1.75 -13.28 28.71
CA ILE A 37 -1.64 -13.86 27.36
C ILE A 37 -1.84 -15.38 27.40
N GLN A 38 -1.39 -16.07 28.46
CA GLN A 38 -1.62 -17.51 28.62
C GLN A 38 -3.08 -17.86 28.96
N GLN A 39 -3.82 -16.96 29.61
CA GLN A 39 -5.23 -17.21 29.99
C GLN A 39 -6.23 -17.04 28.83
N GLN A 40 -5.86 -16.36 27.75
CA GLN A 40 -6.63 -16.31 26.51
C GLN A 40 -5.83 -16.97 25.38
N GLN A 41 -5.94 -18.29 25.23
CA GLN A 41 -5.41 -18.99 24.06
C GLN A 41 -6.16 -18.53 22.80
N LEU A 42 -5.64 -17.48 22.17
CA LEU A 42 -6.11 -16.95 20.90
C LEU A 42 -5.64 -17.86 19.78
N HIS A 43 -6.55 -18.21 18.89
CA HIS A 43 -6.28 -18.99 17.70
C HIS A 43 -6.83 -18.28 16.46
N THR A 44 -6.26 -18.61 15.31
CA THR A 44 -6.84 -18.23 14.02
C THR A 44 -8.27 -18.74 13.92
N GLY A 45 -9.19 -17.88 13.50
CA GLY A 45 -10.64 -18.16 13.46
C GLY A 45 -11.41 -17.68 14.70
N ASP A 46 -10.72 -17.30 15.78
CA ASP A 46 -11.40 -16.79 16.97
C ASP A 46 -12.08 -15.43 16.68
N ARG A 47 -13.27 -15.28 17.28
CA ARG A 47 -14.01 -14.03 17.30
C ARG A 47 -13.44 -13.11 18.37
N VAL A 48 -13.13 -11.88 17.99
CA VAL A 48 -12.45 -10.95 18.88
C VAL A 48 -13.04 -9.55 18.79
N GLN A 49 -12.92 -8.83 19.88
CA GLN A 49 -13.30 -7.43 19.99
C GLN A 49 -12.07 -6.58 20.30
N ILE A 50 -11.92 -5.47 19.57
CA ILE A 50 -10.87 -4.48 19.74
C ILE A 50 -11.56 -3.12 19.87
N ASN A 51 -11.58 -2.57 21.09
CA ASN A 51 -12.39 -1.39 21.41
C ASN A 51 -13.88 -1.65 21.07
N SER A 52 -14.44 -0.90 20.11
CA SER A 52 -15.82 -1.07 19.61
C SER A 52 -15.90 -1.86 18.29
N LEU A 53 -14.77 -2.35 17.78
CA LEU A 53 -14.69 -3.09 16.53
C LEU A 53 -14.67 -4.59 16.78
N HIS A 54 -15.33 -5.33 15.89
CA HIS A 54 -15.42 -6.78 15.94
C HIS A 54 -14.76 -7.37 14.69
N GLY A 55 -14.16 -8.54 14.84
CA GLY A 55 -13.47 -9.19 13.74
C GLY A 55 -13.05 -10.61 14.04
N ILE A 56 -12.40 -11.24 13.08
CA ILE A 56 -11.93 -12.62 13.14
C ILE A 56 -10.41 -12.61 13.03
N ILE A 57 -9.73 -13.35 13.91
CA ILE A 57 -8.29 -13.54 13.80
C ILE A 57 -7.98 -14.34 12.52
N ARG A 58 -7.13 -13.78 11.65
CA ARG A 58 -6.61 -14.44 10.44
C ARG A 58 -5.13 -14.78 10.53
N PHE A 59 -4.41 -14.20 11.48
CA PHE A 59 -2.98 -14.46 11.70
C PHE A 59 -2.63 -14.31 13.18
N ILE A 60 -1.76 -15.17 13.72
CA ILE A 60 -1.10 -14.98 15.03
C ILE A 60 0.37 -15.35 14.87
N GLY A 61 1.27 -14.44 15.23
CA GLY A 61 2.70 -14.72 15.21
C GLY A 61 3.58 -13.49 15.21
N THR A 62 4.88 -13.70 15.02
CA THR A 62 5.87 -12.63 14.85
C THR A 62 5.75 -11.98 13.47
N THR A 63 6.09 -10.69 13.37
CA THR A 63 6.01 -9.95 12.11
C THR A 63 7.35 -9.30 11.74
N LYS A 64 7.52 -8.96 10.47
CA LYS A 64 8.72 -8.26 9.98
C LYS A 64 8.73 -6.78 10.33
N PHE A 65 7.56 -6.17 10.48
CA PHE A 65 7.43 -4.73 10.73
C PHE A 65 7.71 -4.36 12.20
N LYS A 66 7.48 -5.27 13.16
CA LYS A 66 7.74 -5.00 14.59
C LYS A 66 7.86 -6.27 15.43
N SER A 67 8.75 -6.26 16.41
CA SER A 67 8.94 -7.37 17.36
C SER A 67 7.69 -7.62 18.24
N GLY A 68 7.54 -8.86 18.71
CA GLY A 68 6.43 -9.31 19.55
C GLY A 68 5.44 -10.21 18.82
N THR A 69 4.46 -10.74 19.55
CA THR A 69 3.38 -11.56 18.97
C THR A 69 2.21 -10.67 18.58
N TRP A 70 1.87 -10.69 17.30
CA TRP A 70 0.80 -9.91 16.70
C TRP A 70 -0.35 -10.80 16.29
N ALA A 71 -1.57 -10.28 16.44
CA ALA A 71 -2.77 -10.82 15.83
C ALA A 71 -3.13 -9.95 14.61
N GLY A 72 -3.25 -10.60 13.45
CA GLY A 72 -3.86 -10.02 12.26
C GLY A 72 -5.35 -10.36 12.24
N ILE A 73 -6.20 -9.34 12.17
CA ILE A 73 -7.64 -9.45 12.37
C ILE A 73 -8.35 -8.88 11.14
N GLU A 74 -9.26 -9.65 10.55
CA GLU A 74 -10.19 -9.16 9.55
C GLU A 74 -11.42 -8.59 10.27
N LEU A 75 -11.67 -7.30 10.11
CA LEU A 75 -12.82 -6.63 10.71
C LEU A 75 -14.10 -6.93 9.94
N ASP A 76 -15.24 -6.96 10.62
CA ASP A 76 -16.53 -7.22 9.97
C ASP A 76 -16.97 -6.11 9.02
N CYS A 77 -16.66 -4.87 9.39
CA CYS A 77 -16.99 -3.70 8.60
C CYS A 77 -15.80 -3.35 7.71
N VAL A 78 -16.02 -3.49 6.40
CA VAL A 78 -15.06 -3.09 5.36
C VAL A 78 -14.72 -1.60 5.49
N GLY A 79 -13.44 -1.26 5.41
CA GLY A 79 -12.97 0.13 5.44
C GLY A 79 -12.58 0.67 6.82
N LEU A 80 -12.78 -0.09 7.91
CA LEU A 80 -12.39 0.32 9.27
C LEU A 80 -11.00 -0.18 9.69
N GLY A 81 -10.35 -0.96 8.83
CA GLY A 81 -8.99 -1.48 9.03
C GLY A 81 -7.92 -0.54 8.46
N LYS A 82 -6.68 -0.99 8.49
CA LYS A 82 -5.50 -0.24 8.02
C LYS A 82 -4.78 -0.89 6.85
N ASN A 83 -5.12 -2.14 6.53
CA ASN A 83 -4.43 -2.93 5.52
C ASN A 83 -5.38 -3.95 4.88
N ASP A 84 -4.89 -4.69 3.90
CA ASP A 84 -5.55 -5.78 3.17
C ASP A 84 -5.02 -7.17 3.59
N GLY A 85 -4.38 -7.24 4.77
CA GLY A 85 -3.64 -8.42 5.24
C GLY A 85 -2.16 -8.44 4.85
N SER A 86 -1.65 -7.39 4.20
CA SER A 86 -0.21 -7.17 3.96
C SER A 86 0.32 -5.90 4.65
N VAL A 87 1.61 -5.90 5.01
CA VAL A 87 2.34 -4.73 5.55
C VAL A 87 3.74 -4.73 4.93
N ASP A 88 4.16 -3.58 4.38
CA ASP A 88 5.45 -3.39 3.70
C ASP A 88 5.76 -4.48 2.66
N GLY A 89 4.75 -4.84 1.86
CA GLY A 89 4.86 -5.87 0.80
C GLY A 89 4.88 -7.32 1.29
N GLN A 90 4.93 -7.57 2.61
CA GLN A 90 4.80 -8.93 3.16
C GLN A 90 3.33 -9.25 3.45
N ARG A 91 2.83 -10.34 2.85
CA ARG A 91 1.48 -10.85 3.11
C ARG A 91 1.48 -11.80 4.30
N TYR A 92 0.47 -11.63 5.17
CA TYR A 92 0.21 -12.48 6.34
C TYR A 92 -1.18 -13.14 6.24
N PHE A 93 -2.17 -12.43 5.72
CA PHE A 93 -3.51 -12.94 5.42
C PHE A 93 -4.13 -12.18 4.23
N ILE A 94 -5.36 -12.54 3.85
CA ILE A 94 -6.10 -11.90 2.76
C ILE A 94 -7.44 -11.41 3.30
N CYS A 95 -7.76 -10.14 3.05
CA CYS A 95 -9.07 -9.54 3.30
C CYS A 95 -9.28 -8.37 2.31
N PRO A 96 -10.49 -7.77 2.26
CA PRO A 96 -10.71 -6.57 1.45
C PRO A 96 -9.76 -5.42 1.84
N PRO A 97 -9.54 -4.44 0.93
CA PRO A 97 -8.74 -3.25 1.23
C PRO A 97 -9.24 -2.53 2.48
N ASN A 98 -8.32 -1.96 3.28
CA ASN A 98 -8.62 -1.22 4.51
C ASN A 98 -9.55 -1.98 5.48
N THR A 99 -9.38 -3.30 5.60
CA THR A 99 -10.25 -4.15 6.46
C THR A 99 -9.45 -4.94 7.48
N GLY A 100 -8.17 -5.20 7.20
CA GLY A 100 -7.25 -5.87 8.10
C GLY A 100 -6.69 -4.92 9.15
N LEU A 101 -6.47 -5.44 10.36
CA LEU A 101 -5.86 -4.72 11.48
C LEU A 101 -4.82 -5.61 12.16
N PHE A 102 -3.63 -5.05 12.42
CA PHE A 102 -2.62 -5.69 13.27
C PHE A 102 -2.62 -5.06 14.65
N ILE A 103 -2.72 -5.90 15.69
CA ILE A 103 -2.63 -5.49 17.08
C ILE A 103 -1.79 -6.51 17.86
N LEU A 104 -1.10 -6.07 18.91
CA LEU A 104 -0.40 -7.00 19.82
C LEU A 104 -1.42 -7.97 20.42
N ALA A 105 -1.09 -9.26 20.40
CA ALA A 105 -2.01 -10.32 20.83
C ALA A 105 -2.51 -10.11 22.28
N ASN A 106 -1.71 -9.48 23.14
CA ASN A 106 -2.05 -9.16 24.52
C ASN A 106 -3.11 -8.06 24.69
N LYS A 107 -3.49 -7.37 23.63
CA LYS A 107 -4.54 -6.33 23.62
C LYS A 107 -5.84 -6.80 22.98
N VAL A 108 -5.91 -8.07 22.59
CA VAL A 108 -7.08 -8.66 21.94
C VAL A 108 -7.96 -9.30 23.01
N LEU A 109 -9.26 -9.03 22.95
CA LEU A 109 -10.25 -9.65 23.83
C LEU A 109 -11.02 -10.72 23.05
N LYS A 110 -10.94 -11.98 23.47
CA LYS A 110 -11.72 -13.08 22.88
C LYS A 110 -13.20 -12.96 23.24
N GLN A 111 -14.07 -13.03 22.24
CA GLN A 111 -15.51 -13.03 22.45
C GLN A 111 -16.00 -14.47 22.70
N GLN A 112 -16.62 -14.73 23.85
CA GLN A 112 -17.03 -16.09 24.26
C GLN A 112 -18.33 -16.59 23.60
N HIS A 113 -19.10 -15.72 22.94
CA HIS A 113 -20.38 -16.09 22.33
C HIS A 113 -20.34 -15.94 20.81
N HIS A 114 -20.43 -17.08 20.12
CA HIS A 114 -20.64 -17.17 18.68
C HIS A 114 -22.08 -16.82 18.35
N THR A 115 -22.34 -15.60 17.87
CA THR A 115 -23.47 -15.37 16.97
C THR A 115 -22.91 -15.33 15.55
N PRO A 116 -23.20 -16.34 14.71
CA PRO A 116 -22.74 -16.35 13.33
C PRO A 116 -23.56 -15.30 12.56
N VAL A 117 -23.01 -14.11 12.37
CA VAL A 117 -23.55 -13.12 11.43
C VAL A 117 -22.82 -13.28 10.11
N TYR A 118 -23.02 -14.41 9.45
CA TYR A 118 -22.77 -14.52 8.01
C TYR A 118 -24.11 -14.33 7.29
N ASN A 119 -24.12 -13.38 6.37
CA ASN A 119 -25.20 -13.02 5.43
C ASN A 119 -26.34 -12.16 5.99
N ARG A 120 -26.16 -10.83 6.01
CA ARG A 120 -27.28 -9.92 5.80
C ARG A 120 -26.94 -8.93 4.67
N PRO A 121 -27.62 -8.99 3.52
CA PRO A 121 -27.56 -7.95 2.49
C PRO A 121 -28.04 -6.61 3.05
N LEU A 122 -27.38 -5.52 2.67
CA LEU A 122 -27.80 -4.14 2.89
C LEU A 122 -29.02 -3.84 2.01
N THR A 123 -30.23 -4.05 2.52
CA THR A 123 -31.44 -3.42 1.99
C THR A 123 -32.17 -2.67 3.12
N PRO A 124 -32.74 -1.49 2.83
CA PRO A 124 -33.49 -0.71 3.82
C PRO A 124 -34.81 -1.43 4.09
N HIS A 125 -34.84 -2.23 5.14
CA HIS A 125 -36.09 -2.85 5.57
C HIS A 125 -37.01 -1.78 6.16
N ARG A 126 -37.95 -1.35 5.32
CA ARG A 126 -39.25 -0.81 5.70
C ARG A 126 -39.73 -1.57 6.94
N SER A 127 -39.90 -0.86 8.05
CA SER A 127 -40.45 -1.40 9.27
C SER A 127 -41.88 -1.85 8.99
N ASN A 128 -42.05 -3.14 8.72
CA ASN A 128 -43.34 -3.79 8.92
C ASN A 128 -43.66 -3.66 10.41
N SER A 129 -44.72 -2.91 10.69
CA SER A 129 -45.45 -2.94 11.95
C SER A 129 -45.87 -4.39 12.22
N SER A 130 -45.01 -5.12 12.91
CA SER A 130 -45.39 -6.37 13.54
C SER A 130 -46.39 -6.01 14.63
N LYS A 131 -47.63 -6.39 14.35
CA LYS A 131 -48.76 -6.47 15.27
C LYS A 131 -48.26 -6.86 16.66
N LEU A 132 -48.22 -5.87 17.57
CA LEU A 132 -48.37 -6.15 18.98
C LEU A 132 -49.85 -6.51 19.18
N SER A 133 -50.22 -7.75 18.87
CA SER A 133 -51.41 -8.33 19.49
C SER A 133 -51.02 -8.65 20.92
N SER A 134 -51.08 -7.64 21.78
CA SER A 134 -51.34 -7.90 23.19
C SER A 134 -52.64 -8.72 23.23
N PRO A 135 -52.69 -9.87 23.94
CA PRO A 135 -53.99 -10.46 24.22
C PRO A 135 -54.79 -9.38 24.94
N LEU A 136 -55.92 -8.97 24.35
CA LEU A 136 -56.90 -8.14 25.03
C LEU A 136 -57.16 -8.81 26.36
N ARG A 137 -56.64 -8.21 27.43
CA ARG A 137 -56.89 -8.66 28.79
C ARG A 137 -58.39 -8.39 28.98
N VAL A 138 -59.21 -9.42 28.77
CA VAL A 138 -60.65 -9.36 28.99
C VAL A 138 -60.82 -8.86 30.43
N LEU A 139 -61.34 -7.64 30.58
CA LEU A 139 -61.67 -7.10 31.88
C LEU A 139 -62.69 -8.06 32.53
N PRO A 140 -62.48 -8.47 33.79
CA PRO A 140 -63.47 -9.29 34.48
C PRO A 140 -64.83 -8.57 34.47
N PRO A 141 -65.95 -9.32 34.37
CA PRO A 141 -67.27 -8.71 34.34
C PRO A 141 -67.49 -7.93 35.63
N LEU A 142 -68.01 -6.70 35.49
CA LEU A 142 -68.36 -5.83 36.61
C LEU A 142 -69.24 -6.61 37.61
N PRO A 143 -68.94 -6.57 38.91
CA PRO A 143 -69.77 -7.22 39.90
C PRO A 143 -71.19 -6.66 39.82
N LYS A 144 -72.18 -7.56 39.85
CA LYS A 144 -73.61 -7.19 39.88
C LYS A 144 -73.83 -6.22 41.03
N LYS A 145 -74.51 -5.12 40.71
CA LYS A 145 -74.88 -4.00 41.59
C LYS A 145 -75.29 -4.50 42.98
N VAL A 146 -74.33 -4.53 43.90
CA VAL A 146 -74.60 -4.67 45.33
C VAL A 146 -75.11 -3.30 45.73
N ILE A 147 -76.33 -3.23 46.25
CA ILE A 147 -76.86 -2.00 46.86
C ILE A 147 -76.02 -1.75 48.11
N LEU A 148 -74.92 -1.04 47.94
CA LEU A 148 -74.09 -0.52 49.03
C LEU A 148 -74.61 0.89 49.34
N SER A 149 -74.74 1.20 50.62
CA SER A 149 -75.02 2.55 51.10
C SER A 149 -74.15 3.58 50.38
N GLU A 150 -74.73 4.72 49.96
CA GLU A 150 -74.09 5.76 49.12
C GLU A 150 -72.68 6.14 49.60
N ASP A 151 -72.45 6.09 50.91
CA ASP A 151 -71.16 6.38 51.55
C ASP A 151 -70.01 5.43 51.15
N ASN A 152 -70.30 4.17 50.78
CA ASN A 152 -69.28 3.19 50.38
C ASN A 152 -68.86 3.33 48.91
N GLU A 153 -69.76 3.72 48.01
CA GLU A 153 -69.43 4.00 46.60
C GLU A 153 -68.60 5.28 46.48
N LEU A 154 -68.93 6.31 47.25
CA LEU A 154 -68.21 7.58 47.27
C LEU A 154 -66.75 7.41 47.73
N LEU A 155 -66.53 6.56 48.75
CA LEU A 155 -65.20 6.25 49.26
C LEU A 155 -64.34 5.49 48.25
N LEU A 156 -64.94 4.57 47.49
CA LEU A 156 -64.26 3.81 46.45
C LEU A 156 -63.87 4.71 45.26
N LEU A 157 -64.76 5.61 44.86
CA LEU A 157 -64.50 6.60 43.82
C LEU A 157 -63.34 7.52 44.22
N LYS A 158 -63.31 8.00 45.47
CA LYS A 158 -62.25 8.88 45.98
C LYS A 158 -60.88 8.20 45.93
N LYS A 159 -60.78 6.94 46.37
CA LYS A 159 -59.54 6.15 46.26
C LYS A 159 -59.08 5.94 44.81
N ARG A 160 -60.03 5.78 43.88
CA ARG A 160 -59.71 5.64 42.45
C ARG A 160 -59.19 6.94 41.85
N ILE A 161 -59.76 8.08 42.23
CA ILE A 161 -59.29 9.41 41.81
C ILE A 161 -57.85 9.62 42.31
N ASP A 162 -57.58 9.40 43.59
CA ASP A 162 -56.23 9.57 44.16
C ASP A 162 -55.20 8.67 43.45
N ALA A 163 -55.57 7.42 43.13
CA ALA A 163 -54.72 6.50 42.40
C ALA A 163 -54.44 6.98 40.95
N LEU A 164 -55.46 7.50 40.25
CA LEU A 164 -55.32 8.05 38.90
C LEU A 164 -54.52 9.35 38.87
N GLU A 165 -54.63 10.17 39.91
CA GLU A 165 -53.82 11.39 40.07
C GLU A 165 -52.34 11.04 40.32
N ALA A 166 -52.07 10.04 41.15
CA ALA A 166 -50.72 9.52 41.37
C ALA A 166 -50.12 8.93 40.07
N GLU A 167 -50.90 8.16 39.32
CA GLU A 167 -50.47 7.61 38.02
C GLU A 167 -50.18 8.73 37.00
N ASN A 168 -51.05 9.74 36.89
CA ASN A 168 -50.83 10.90 36.03
C ASN A 168 -49.57 11.68 36.40
N LYS A 169 -49.27 11.82 37.70
CA LYS A 169 -48.04 12.46 38.18
C LYS A 169 -46.81 11.67 37.73
N MET A 170 -46.83 10.35 37.85
CA MET A 170 -45.74 9.48 37.38
C MET A 170 -45.56 9.56 35.87
N LEU A 171 -46.66 9.53 35.10
CA LEU A 171 -46.62 9.65 33.65
C LEU A 171 -46.02 10.98 33.18
N LYS A 172 -46.37 12.11 33.83
CA LYS A 172 -45.75 13.41 33.54
C LYS A 172 -44.24 13.38 33.77
N GLN A 173 -43.80 12.76 34.86
CA GLN A 173 -42.38 12.67 35.19
C GLN A 173 -41.61 11.79 34.19
N VAL A 174 -42.19 10.65 33.79
CA VAL A 174 -41.63 9.78 32.74
C VAL A 174 -41.55 10.53 31.41
N ASN A 175 -42.61 11.23 31.02
CA ASN A 175 -42.64 11.95 29.75
C ASN A 175 -41.60 13.09 29.71
N GLN A 176 -41.43 13.80 30.84
CA GLN A 176 -40.39 14.82 30.96
C GLN A 176 -38.98 14.24 30.91
N SER A 177 -38.75 13.09 31.55
CA SER A 177 -37.48 12.37 31.45
C SER A 177 -37.20 11.89 30.01
N SER A 178 -38.23 11.43 29.29
CA SER A 178 -38.14 11.03 27.88
C SER A 178 -37.80 12.22 26.98
N ASN A 179 -38.44 13.38 27.19
CA ASN A 179 -38.14 14.59 26.43
C ASN A 179 -36.70 15.06 26.63
N ASN A 180 -36.19 15.04 27.85
CA ASN A 180 -34.79 15.38 28.12
C ASN A 180 -33.82 14.42 27.42
N ARG A 181 -34.15 13.11 27.42
CA ARG A 181 -33.38 12.10 26.70
C ARG A 181 -33.39 12.35 25.20
N ILE A 182 -34.55 12.69 24.63
CA ILE A 182 -34.71 12.99 23.20
C ILE A 182 -33.83 14.19 22.82
N GLN A 183 -33.89 15.28 23.58
CA GLN A 183 -33.05 16.47 23.30
C GLN A 183 -31.55 16.17 23.35
N PHE A 184 -31.11 15.38 24.34
CA PHE A 184 -29.71 14.98 24.44
C PHE A 184 -29.28 14.13 23.23
N LEU A 185 -30.13 13.19 22.80
CA LEU A 185 -29.87 12.37 21.63
C LEU A 185 -29.84 13.21 20.34
N GLU A 186 -30.76 14.16 20.18
CA GLU A 186 -30.77 15.08 19.05
C GLU A 186 -29.47 15.88 18.96
N GLN A 187 -29.01 16.42 20.09
CA GLN A 187 -27.74 17.15 20.16
C GLN A 187 -26.55 16.24 19.80
N THR A 188 -26.52 15.02 20.34
CA THR A 188 -25.47 14.04 20.02
C THR A 188 -25.45 13.71 18.52
N VAL A 189 -26.62 13.57 17.90
CA VAL A 189 -26.73 13.31 16.46
C VAL A 189 -26.18 14.47 15.63
N ILE A 190 -26.44 15.72 16.05
CA ILE A 190 -25.90 16.91 15.37
C ILE A 190 -24.37 16.91 15.44
N GLU A 191 -23.80 16.66 16.62
CA GLU A 191 -22.35 16.64 16.81
C GLU A 191 -21.67 15.52 16.00
N VAL A 192 -22.23 14.32 16.01
CA VAL A 192 -21.71 13.20 15.22
C VAL A 192 -21.79 13.50 13.72
N LYS A 193 -22.90 14.09 13.25
CA LYS A 193 -23.03 14.50 11.84
C LYS A 193 -21.98 15.54 11.46
N LYS A 194 -21.78 16.55 12.31
CA LYS A 194 -20.77 17.60 12.07
C LYS A 194 -19.37 16.99 11.99
N ALA A 195 -18.98 16.18 12.96
CA ALA A 195 -17.66 15.52 12.96
C ALA A 195 -17.48 14.61 11.72
N GLY A 196 -18.55 13.94 11.28
CA GLY A 196 -18.54 13.16 10.05
C GLY A 196 -18.35 14.02 8.79
N MET A 197 -19.04 15.16 8.70
CA MET A 197 -18.90 16.11 7.59
C MET A 197 -17.49 16.71 7.53
N ASP A 198 -16.95 17.17 8.67
CA ASP A 198 -15.59 17.73 8.76
C ASP A 198 -14.55 16.67 8.32
N SER A 199 -14.77 15.41 8.68
CA SER A 199 -13.90 14.30 8.27
C SER A 199 -13.96 14.04 6.75
N ILE A 200 -15.15 14.11 6.16
CA ILE A 200 -15.34 13.95 4.72
C ILE A 200 -14.64 15.07 3.95
N GLU A 201 -14.79 16.32 4.39
CA GLU A 201 -14.16 17.49 3.75
C GLU A 201 -12.63 17.36 3.71
N ILE A 202 -12.03 16.95 4.84
CA ILE A 202 -10.58 16.72 4.91
C ILE A 202 -10.16 15.59 3.96
N LEU A 203 -10.91 14.49 3.91
CA LEU A 203 -10.62 13.38 2.99
C LEU A 203 -10.73 13.79 1.53
N GLU A 204 -11.75 14.56 1.16
CA GLU A 204 -11.93 15.08 -0.20
C GLU A 204 -10.79 16.02 -0.60
N SER A 205 -10.34 16.89 0.31
CA SER A 205 -9.17 17.75 0.12
C SER A 205 -7.88 16.94 -0.10
N MET A 206 -7.64 15.91 0.71
CA MET A 206 -6.47 15.03 0.53
C MET A 206 -6.53 14.28 -0.80
N VAL A 207 -7.69 13.72 -1.16
CA VAL A 207 -7.86 12.98 -2.41
C VAL A 207 -7.67 13.88 -3.64
N THR A 208 -8.15 15.12 -3.59
CA THR A 208 -7.95 16.10 -4.68
C THR A 208 -6.49 16.53 -4.81
N SER A 209 -5.78 16.71 -3.69
CA SER A 209 -4.34 16.97 -3.68
C SER A 209 -3.56 15.80 -4.29
N GLU A 210 -3.80 14.57 -3.84
CA GLU A 210 -3.17 13.36 -4.37
C GLU A 210 -3.43 13.17 -5.86
N ARG A 211 -4.68 13.37 -6.32
CA ARG A 211 -5.02 13.33 -7.74
C ARG A 211 -4.23 14.33 -8.57
N SER A 212 -4.01 15.53 -8.04
CA SER A 212 -3.19 16.56 -8.70
C SER A 212 -1.73 16.13 -8.77
N LYS A 213 -1.20 15.54 -7.69
CA LYS A 213 0.18 15.05 -7.66
C LYS A 213 0.40 13.89 -8.64
N VAL A 214 -0.54 12.95 -8.73
CA VAL A 214 -0.48 11.85 -9.70
C VAL A 214 -0.45 12.38 -11.13
N LYS A 215 -1.27 13.39 -11.46
CA LYS A 215 -1.25 14.02 -12.79
C LYS A 215 0.09 14.68 -13.11
N GLU A 216 0.69 15.37 -12.15
CA GLU A 216 2.01 16.00 -12.31
C GLU A 216 3.09 14.96 -12.58
N LEU A 217 3.14 13.89 -11.77
CA LEU A 217 4.10 12.80 -11.96
C LEU A 217 3.91 12.07 -13.30
N GLN A 218 2.68 11.94 -13.77
CA GLN A 218 2.39 11.36 -15.08
C GLN A 218 2.89 12.25 -16.23
N LEU A 219 2.78 13.58 -16.10
CA LEU A 219 3.34 14.51 -17.07
C LEU A 219 4.86 14.43 -17.07
N GLU A 220 5.50 14.48 -15.91
CA GLU A 220 6.97 14.36 -15.78
C GLU A 220 7.49 13.03 -16.37
N GLN A 221 6.79 11.92 -16.11
CA GLN A 221 7.11 10.62 -16.69
C GLN A 221 7.02 10.64 -18.23
N ASN A 222 6.00 11.29 -18.79
CA ASN A 222 5.82 11.40 -20.23
C ASN A 222 6.91 12.26 -20.89
N ASP A 223 7.26 13.38 -20.26
CA ASP A 223 8.32 14.27 -20.75
C ASP A 223 9.68 13.55 -20.74
N LEU A 224 9.97 12.83 -19.66
CA LEU A 224 11.22 12.06 -19.56
C LEU A 224 11.26 10.92 -20.60
N ARG A 225 10.11 10.27 -20.85
CA ARG A 225 9.99 9.25 -21.90
C ARG A 225 10.25 9.84 -23.28
N LEU A 226 9.71 11.02 -23.57
CA LEU A 226 9.91 11.72 -24.84
C LEU A 226 11.37 12.11 -25.03
N ALA A 227 11.99 12.73 -24.03
CA ALA A 227 13.41 13.09 -24.05
C ALA A 227 14.32 11.86 -24.26
N GLY A 228 13.96 10.72 -23.65
CA GLY A 228 14.65 9.45 -23.87
C GLY A 228 14.57 8.97 -25.32
N LEU A 229 13.40 9.10 -25.96
CA LEU A 229 13.21 8.73 -27.37
C LEU A 229 14.01 9.65 -28.30
N GLU A 230 13.97 10.96 -28.08
CA GLU A 230 14.74 11.94 -28.87
C GLU A 230 16.24 11.69 -28.77
N ALA A 231 16.74 11.33 -27.57
CA ALA A 231 18.13 10.97 -27.38
C ALA A 231 18.50 9.70 -28.19
N ILE A 232 17.66 8.67 -28.17
CA ILE A 232 17.88 7.44 -28.94
C ILE A 232 17.94 7.75 -30.44
N GLU A 233 16.97 8.52 -30.96
CA GLU A 233 16.93 8.90 -32.37
C GLU A 233 18.18 9.69 -32.79
N SER A 234 18.64 10.61 -31.93
CA SER A 234 19.88 11.36 -32.14
C SER A 234 21.11 10.45 -32.18
N TYR A 235 21.21 9.49 -31.27
CA TYR A 235 22.31 8.51 -31.26
C TYR A 235 22.30 7.62 -32.50
N GLU A 236 21.14 7.10 -32.89
CA GLU A 236 21.00 6.27 -34.09
C GLU A 236 21.40 7.03 -35.36
N SER A 237 20.97 8.29 -35.48
CA SER A 237 21.37 9.17 -36.59
C SER A 237 22.89 9.36 -36.65
N THR A 238 23.53 9.65 -35.51
CA THR A 238 24.99 9.81 -35.42
C THR A 238 25.72 8.51 -35.77
N LEU A 239 25.21 7.36 -35.31
CA LEU A 239 25.80 6.06 -35.60
C LEU A 239 25.74 5.74 -37.11
N ASN A 240 24.59 5.98 -37.73
CA ASN A 240 24.40 5.79 -39.17
C ASN A 240 25.34 6.68 -39.98
N GLN A 241 25.53 7.94 -39.55
CA GLN A 241 26.47 8.86 -40.19
C GLN A 241 27.91 8.35 -40.09
N LEU A 242 28.36 7.94 -38.90
CA LEU A 242 29.71 7.38 -38.70
C LEU A 242 29.94 6.13 -39.55
N GLN A 243 28.94 5.24 -39.65
CA GLN A 243 29.03 4.06 -40.51
C GLN A 243 29.15 4.42 -41.99
N SER A 244 28.38 5.41 -42.45
CA SER A 244 28.44 5.92 -43.82
C SER A 244 29.82 6.49 -44.14
N ASP A 245 30.37 7.30 -43.24
CA ASP A 245 31.67 7.95 -43.43
C ASP A 245 32.82 6.94 -43.37
N ASN A 246 32.76 5.96 -42.46
CA ASN A 246 33.73 4.88 -42.42
C ASN A 246 33.70 4.05 -43.71
N LYS A 247 32.51 3.73 -44.25
CA LYS A 247 32.37 3.02 -45.52
C LYS A 247 32.98 3.81 -46.69
N LYS A 248 32.73 5.13 -46.76
CA LYS A 248 33.35 6.00 -47.79
C LYS A 248 34.87 6.05 -47.66
N SER A 249 35.39 6.16 -46.44
CA SER A 249 36.82 6.15 -46.17
C SER A 249 37.47 4.83 -46.61
N GLN A 250 36.86 3.69 -46.27
CA GLN A 250 37.31 2.37 -46.72
C GLN A 250 37.28 2.24 -48.24
N GLN A 251 36.24 2.73 -48.92
CA GLN A 251 36.14 2.72 -50.38
C GLN A 251 37.24 3.58 -51.02
N SER A 252 37.47 4.79 -50.51
CA SER A 252 38.52 5.68 -51.00
C SER A 252 39.91 5.07 -50.81
N HIS A 253 40.18 4.48 -49.63
CA HIS A 253 41.44 3.79 -49.38
C HIS A 253 41.62 2.59 -50.31
N HIS A 254 40.57 1.78 -50.51
CA HIS A 254 40.61 0.66 -51.45
C HIS A 254 40.92 1.12 -52.88
N GLN A 255 40.27 2.18 -53.37
CA GLN A 255 40.55 2.76 -54.68
C GLN A 255 41.99 3.23 -54.81
N GLN A 256 42.52 3.89 -53.78
CA GLN A 256 43.90 4.36 -53.78
C GLN A 256 44.91 3.21 -53.83
N VAL A 257 44.65 2.12 -53.09
CA VAL A 257 45.47 0.89 -53.16
C VAL A 257 45.41 0.28 -54.57
N GLN A 258 44.23 0.24 -55.21
CA GLN A 258 44.11 -0.27 -56.59
C GLN A 258 44.93 0.57 -57.58
N LEU A 259 44.91 1.90 -57.44
CA LEU A 259 45.73 2.78 -58.27
C LEU A 259 47.23 2.52 -58.07
N PHE A 260 47.70 2.37 -56.82
CA PHE A 260 49.10 2.04 -56.57
C PHE A 260 49.51 0.69 -57.15
N LEU A 261 48.65 -0.32 -57.08
CA LEU A 261 48.91 -1.62 -57.70
C LEU A 261 49.03 -1.51 -59.23
N GLN A 262 48.19 -0.67 -59.85
CA GLN A 262 48.27 -0.40 -61.28
C GLN A 262 49.60 0.28 -61.65
N ASP A 263 50.02 1.29 -60.88
CA ASP A 263 51.30 1.98 -61.09
C ASP A 263 52.49 1.03 -60.91
N ILE A 264 52.47 0.17 -59.88
CA ILE A 264 53.50 -0.86 -59.66
C ILE A 264 53.60 -1.78 -60.87
N ASN A 265 52.48 -2.29 -61.37
CA ASN A 265 52.48 -3.17 -62.54
C ASN A 265 53.02 -2.46 -63.79
N VAL A 266 52.70 -1.17 -63.99
CA VAL A 266 53.30 -0.38 -65.09
C VAL A 266 54.81 -0.28 -64.93
N LEU A 267 55.31 0.00 -63.72
CA LEU A 267 56.74 0.08 -63.44
C LEU A 267 57.45 -1.26 -63.64
N GLU A 268 56.85 -2.38 -63.21
CA GLU A 268 57.36 -3.73 -63.43
C GLU A 268 57.53 -4.02 -64.93
N ASN A 269 56.52 -3.67 -65.75
CA ASN A 269 56.60 -3.81 -67.20
C ASN A 269 57.71 -2.95 -67.83
N VAL A 270 57.87 -1.70 -67.38
CA VAL A 270 58.97 -0.83 -67.85
C VAL A 270 60.33 -1.40 -67.47
N LEU A 271 60.47 -1.92 -66.25
CA LEU A 271 61.70 -2.53 -65.76
C LEU A 271 62.05 -3.79 -66.54
N GLN A 272 61.06 -4.65 -66.80
CA GLN A 272 61.24 -5.85 -67.62
C GLN A 272 61.73 -5.50 -69.03
N ASN A 273 61.07 -4.55 -69.70
CA ASN A 273 61.48 -4.09 -71.03
C ASN A 273 62.90 -3.52 -71.06
N LYS A 274 63.32 -2.80 -70.00
CA LYS A 274 64.70 -2.30 -69.90
C LYS A 274 65.70 -3.45 -69.72
N MET A 275 65.35 -4.44 -68.91
CA MET A 275 66.18 -5.62 -68.68
C MET A 275 66.36 -6.41 -69.98
N ASP A 276 65.29 -6.66 -70.73
CA ASP A 276 65.33 -7.36 -72.01
C ASP A 276 66.24 -6.64 -73.01
N LYS A 277 66.09 -5.31 -73.15
CA LYS A 277 66.98 -4.49 -74.00
C LYS A 277 68.44 -4.53 -73.56
N GLN A 278 68.70 -4.58 -72.25
CA GLN A 278 70.06 -4.68 -71.72
C GLN A 278 70.68 -6.05 -72.05
N VAL A 279 69.90 -7.12 -71.95
CA VAL A 279 70.32 -8.46 -72.37
C VAL A 279 70.65 -8.46 -73.86
N ASP A 280 69.77 -7.94 -74.72
CA ASP A 280 69.99 -7.83 -76.17
C ASP A 280 71.25 -7.03 -76.52
N LEU A 281 71.50 -5.93 -75.81
CA LEU A 281 72.70 -5.10 -76.00
C LEU A 281 73.97 -5.87 -75.61
N VAL A 282 73.97 -6.55 -74.46
CA VAL A 282 75.11 -7.36 -73.99
C VAL A 282 75.41 -8.48 -74.98
N GLU A 283 74.39 -9.16 -75.51
CA GLU A 283 74.56 -10.19 -76.53
C GLU A 283 75.11 -9.62 -77.84
N SER A 284 74.63 -8.45 -78.27
CA SER A 284 75.09 -7.79 -79.49
C SER A 284 76.57 -7.38 -79.40
N LEU A 285 76.99 -6.79 -78.27
CA LEU A 285 78.39 -6.45 -78.00
C LEU A 285 79.30 -7.69 -77.93
N LYS A 286 78.76 -8.84 -77.48
CA LYS A 286 79.49 -10.12 -77.47
C LYS A 286 79.71 -10.65 -78.89
N ARG A 287 78.68 -10.58 -79.75
CA ARG A 287 78.78 -10.95 -81.18
C ARG A 287 79.77 -10.06 -81.94
N GLU A 288 79.73 -8.75 -81.73
CA GLU A 288 80.67 -7.81 -82.38
C GLU A 288 82.13 -8.08 -81.99
N ARG A 289 82.41 -8.35 -80.70
CA ARG A 289 83.74 -8.77 -80.26
C ARG A 289 84.22 -10.05 -80.94
N GLN A 290 83.34 -11.05 -81.08
CA GLN A 290 83.68 -12.31 -81.78
C GLN A 290 84.02 -12.04 -83.25
N ASN A 291 83.26 -11.20 -83.94
CA ASN A 291 83.53 -10.83 -85.34
C ASN A 291 84.85 -10.07 -85.51
N ASN A 292 85.17 -9.13 -84.62
CA ASN A 292 86.43 -8.37 -84.69
C ASN A 292 87.67 -9.20 -84.29
N SER A 293 87.50 -10.32 -83.60
CA SER A 293 88.60 -11.23 -83.23
C SER A 293 89.07 -12.13 -84.38
N GLY A 294 88.31 -12.20 -85.49
CA GLY A 294 88.60 -13.04 -86.66
C GLY A 294 89.23 -12.32 -87.85
N HIS A 295 89.80 -11.12 -87.65
CA HIS A 295 90.46 -10.30 -88.69
C HIS A 295 91.92 -9.94 -88.37
N LEU A 296 92.57 -10.72 -87.49
CA LEU A 296 94.02 -10.75 -87.28
C LEU A 296 94.57 -12.08 -87.81
#